data_AF-A0A0U3V443-F1
#
_entry.id   AF-A0A0U3V443-F1
#
_cell.length_a   1.000
_cell.length_b   1.000
_cell.length_c   1.000
_cell.angle_alpha   90.00
_cell.angle_beta   90.00
_cell.angle_gamma   90.00
#
_symmetry.space_group_name_H-M   'P 1'
#
loop_
_entity.id
_entity.type
_entity.pdbx_description
1 polymer ?
#
loop_
_entity_poly.entity_id
_entity_poly.type
_entity_poly.pdbx_seq_one_letter_code
_entity_poly.pdbx_strand_id
1 'polypeptide(L)'
;MRIPAAHLVFGALFLIFGYLSYNETVSFFLSNFAGTVADIRSVLIAPLFTALFYLLYYIASSLTFKKLSRFATNKEVVFQALFLIANVFLLLLSAKFFSWKTSNELNGATQLIELDTQQIALTYVVASLAAFILFIVIRKKWR
;
A
#
# COMPACT_ATOMS: atom_id res chain seq x y z
N MET A 1 -18.77 21.42 -6.70
CA MET A 1 -18.88 19.94 -6.66
C MET A 1 -19.00 19.51 -5.20
N ARG A 2 -20.06 18.79 -4.79
CA ARG A 2 -20.14 18.19 -3.45
C ARG A 2 -19.42 16.84 -3.47
N ILE A 3 -18.40 16.65 -2.63
CA ILE A 3 -17.73 15.37 -2.45
C ILE A 3 -18.64 14.50 -1.55
N PRO A 4 -19.01 13.28 -1.97
CA PRO A 4 -19.83 12.41 -1.13
C PRO A 4 -19.07 12.05 0.16
N ALA A 5 -19.76 12.04 1.31
CA ALA A 5 -19.14 11.75 2.61
C ALA A 5 -18.35 10.42 2.61
N ALA A 6 -18.84 9.40 1.90
CA ALA A 6 -18.14 8.12 1.73
C ALA A 6 -16.73 8.27 1.14
N HIS A 7 -16.51 9.21 0.21
CA HIS A 7 -15.18 9.41 -0.39
C HIS A 7 -14.20 10.05 0.58
N LEU A 8 -14.69 10.91 1.49
CA LEU A 8 -13.87 11.48 2.55
C LEU A 8 -13.50 10.40 3.56
N VAL A 9 -14.44 9.53 3.93
CA VAL A 9 -14.20 8.39 4.83
C VAL A 9 -13.15 7.46 4.24
N PHE A 10 -13.31 7.02 2.98
CA PHE A 10 -12.30 6.17 2.35
C PHE A 10 -10.97 6.88 2.16
N GLY A 11 -10.94 8.17 1.81
CA GLY A 11 -9.70 8.94 1.76
C GLY A 11 -8.96 8.96 3.11
N ALA A 12 -9.67 9.17 4.21
CA ALA A 12 -9.12 9.11 5.55
C ALA A 12 -8.63 7.70 5.92
N LEU A 13 -9.39 6.65 5.57
CA LEU A 13 -8.99 5.26 5.79
C LEU A 13 -7.71 4.91 5.03
N PHE A 14 -7.59 5.31 3.77
CA PHE A 14 -6.38 5.12 2.97
C PHE A 14 -5.18 5.86 3.57
N LEU A 15 -5.38 7.07 4.10
CA LEU A 15 -4.33 7.85 4.76
C LEU A 15 -3.87 7.19 6.06
N ILE A 16 -4.80 6.83 6.94
CA ILE A 16 -4.52 6.13 8.20
C ILE A 16 -3.82 4.80 7.92
N PHE A 17 -4.32 4.04 6.94
CA PHE A 17 -3.72 2.79 6.53
C PHE A 17 -2.28 3.00 6.04
N GLY A 18 -2.05 3.96 5.14
CA GLY A 18 -0.70 4.23 4.64
C GLY A 18 0.28 4.62 5.72
N TYR A 19 -0.17 5.39 6.73
CA TYR A 19 0.66 5.72 7.89
C TYR A 19 1.03 4.47 8.71
N LEU A 20 0.03 3.66 9.06
CA LEU A 20 0.23 2.46 9.89
C LEU A 20 0.98 1.35 9.17
N SER A 21 0.82 1.23 7.85
CA SER A 21 1.41 0.14 7.06
C SER A 21 2.93 0.19 7.00
N TYR A 22 3.54 1.36 7.20
CA TYR A 22 4.99 1.51 7.18
C TYR A 22 5.66 0.64 8.25
N ASN A 23 5.19 0.75 9.50
CA ASN A 23 5.76 0.00 10.62
C ASN A 23 5.61 -1.52 10.42
N GLU A 24 4.46 -1.97 9.92
CA GLU A 24 4.24 -3.38 9.60
C GLU A 24 5.18 -3.87 8.48
N THR A 25 5.33 -3.07 7.43
CA THR A 25 6.24 -3.41 6.32
C THR A 25 7.67 -3.54 6.83
N VAL A 26 8.16 -2.56 7.59
CA VAL A 26 9.50 -2.58 8.20
C VAL A 26 9.68 -3.79 9.12
N SER A 27 8.66 -4.12 9.93
CA SER A 27 8.68 -5.30 10.80
C SER A 27 8.89 -6.61 10.01
N PHE A 28 8.25 -6.77 8.86
CA PHE A 28 8.49 -7.94 8.00
C PHE A 28 9.96 -8.03 7.56
N PHE A 29 10.55 -6.92 7.10
CA PHE A 29 11.96 -6.91 6.71
C PHE A 29 12.89 -7.25 7.89
N LEU A 30 12.68 -6.64 9.06
CA LEU A 30 13.49 -6.89 10.26
C LEU A 30 13.30 -8.29 10.86
N SER A 31 12.16 -8.94 10.64
CA SER A 31 11.91 -10.29 11.15
C SER A 31 12.71 -11.39 10.43
N ASN A 32 13.14 -11.14 9.19
CA ASN A 32 13.81 -12.15 8.35
C ASN A 32 15.33 -11.91 8.22
N PHE A 33 15.87 -10.78 8.68
CA PHE A 33 17.32 -10.53 8.78
C PHE A 33 17.63 -9.45 9.82
N ALA A 34 18.83 -9.50 10.41
CA ALA A 34 19.30 -8.53 11.40
C ALA A 34 19.67 -7.19 10.73
N GLY A 35 18.67 -6.31 10.55
CA GLY A 35 18.85 -4.94 10.10
C GLY A 35 18.67 -3.92 11.22
N THR A 36 19.24 -2.73 11.06
CA THR A 36 18.96 -1.56 11.91
C THR A 36 18.33 -0.47 11.07
N VAL A 37 17.21 0.09 11.53
CA VAL A 37 16.65 1.32 10.95
C VAL A 37 17.53 2.47 11.43
N ALA A 38 18.50 2.87 10.61
CA ALA A 38 19.60 3.73 11.02
C ALA A 38 19.20 5.18 11.37
N ASP A 39 17.94 5.59 11.16
CA ASP A 39 17.56 7.00 11.27
C ASP A 39 16.18 7.23 11.92
N ILE A 40 16.16 7.96 13.03
CA ILE A 40 14.94 8.43 13.72
C ILE A 40 14.05 9.26 12.77
N ARG A 41 14.64 9.92 11.77
CA ARG A 41 13.88 10.64 10.73
C ARG A 41 13.02 9.69 9.90
N SER A 42 13.49 8.48 9.61
CA SER A 42 12.73 7.46 8.87
C SER A 42 11.51 6.97 9.67
N VAL A 43 11.58 7.00 11.01
CA VAL A 43 10.47 6.56 11.88
C VAL A 43 9.28 7.53 11.84
N LEU A 44 9.49 8.81 11.57
CA LEU A 44 8.41 9.81 11.53
C LEU A 44 8.03 10.25 10.11
N ILE A 45 9.03 10.44 9.25
CA ILE A 45 8.84 11.04 7.92
C ILE A 45 8.36 9.99 6.91
N ALA A 46 8.89 8.77 6.96
CA ALA A 46 8.51 7.73 5.99
C ALA A 46 7.06 7.23 6.14
N PRO A 47 6.49 7.09 7.36
CA PRO A 47 5.04 6.89 7.54
C PRO A 47 4.18 8.01 6.94
N LEU A 48 4.65 9.26 6.98
CA LEU A 48 3.92 10.38 6.39
C LEU A 48 3.96 10.32 4.86
N PHE A 49 5.11 9.99 4.27
CA PHE A 49 5.21 9.81 2.82
C PHE A 49 4.36 8.64 2.32
N THR A 50 4.32 7.53 3.05
CA THR A 50 3.45 6.38 2.72
C THR A 50 1.97 6.73 2.86
N ALA A 51 1.58 7.48 3.89
CA ALA A 51 0.22 8.02 4.02
C ALA A 51 -0.18 8.91 2.85
N LEU A 52 0.70 9.85 2.45
CA LEU A 52 0.48 10.72 1.30
C LEU A 52 0.40 9.94 -0.01
N PHE A 53 1.29 8.95 -0.21
CA PHE A 53 1.25 8.06 -1.36
C PHE A 53 -0.10 7.35 -1.47
N TYR A 54 -0.60 6.77 -0.37
CA TYR A 54 -1.90 6.10 -0.38
C TYR A 54 -3.08 7.02 -0.61
N LEU A 55 -3.03 8.25 -0.09
CA LEU A 55 -4.03 9.27 -0.37
C LEU A 55 -4.06 9.62 -1.86
N LEU A 56 -2.89 9.90 -2.45
CA LEU A 56 -2.78 10.20 -3.89
C LEU A 56 -3.22 9.01 -4.74
N TYR A 57 -2.82 7.80 -4.36
CA TYR A 57 -3.25 6.56 -4.99
C TYR A 57 -4.77 6.38 -4.95
N TYR A 58 -5.41 6.64 -3.79
CA TYR A 58 -6.86 6.62 -3.66
C TYR A 58 -7.55 7.64 -4.57
N ILE A 59 -7.04 8.87 -4.60
CA ILE A 59 -7.60 9.93 -5.45
C ILE A 59 -7.48 9.53 -6.93
N ALA A 60 -6.29 9.12 -7.37
CA ALA A 60 -6.03 8.74 -8.76
C ALA A 60 -6.87 7.51 -9.18
N SER A 61 -6.94 6.50 -8.32
CA SER A 61 -7.72 5.29 -8.59
C SER A 61 -9.22 5.56 -8.61
N SER A 62 -9.76 6.31 -7.65
CA SER A 62 -11.18 6.70 -7.60
C SER A 62 -11.59 7.50 -8.85
N LEU A 63 -10.78 8.49 -9.26
CA LEU A 63 -11.03 9.26 -10.48
C LEU A 63 -11.03 8.35 -11.72
N THR A 64 -10.09 7.41 -11.80
CA THR A 64 -10.02 6.47 -12.92
C THR A 64 -11.23 5.53 -12.94
N PHE A 65 -11.58 4.93 -11.81
CA PHE A 65 -12.73 4.03 -11.70
C PHE A 65 -14.06 4.70 -12.05
N LYS A 66 -14.24 5.96 -11.66
CA LYS A 66 -15.40 6.78 -12.06
C LYS A 66 -15.48 7.07 -13.54
N LYS A 67 -14.32 7.23 -14.21
CA LYS A 67 -14.25 7.39 -15.68
C LYS A 67 -14.63 6.09 -16.41
N LEU A 68 -14.33 4.93 -15.83
CA LEU A 68 -14.65 3.63 -16.43
C LEU A 68 -16.14 3.27 -16.33
N SER A 69 -16.74 3.38 -15.14
CA SER A 69 -18.16 3.08 -14.91
C SER A 69 -18.65 3.77 -13.63
N ARG A 70 -19.88 4.28 -13.64
CA ARG A 70 -20.51 4.89 -12.46
C ARG A 70 -21.41 3.87 -11.77
N PHE A 71 -21.10 3.53 -10.54
CA PHE A 71 -21.96 2.69 -9.70
C PHE A 71 -22.90 3.54 -8.84
N ALA A 72 -23.99 2.91 -8.40
CA ALA A 72 -24.83 3.45 -7.33
C ALA A 72 -24.02 3.56 -6.02
N THR A 73 -24.39 4.49 -5.15
CA THR A 73 -23.64 4.82 -3.92
C THR A 73 -23.29 3.58 -3.09
N ASN A 74 -24.25 2.66 -2.88
CA ASN A 74 -24.02 1.45 -2.07
C ASN A 74 -22.99 0.51 -2.72
N LYS A 75 -23.09 0.30 -4.03
CA LYS A 75 -22.13 -0.52 -4.78
C LYS A 75 -20.74 0.12 -4.79
N GLU A 76 -20.66 1.45 -4.84
CA GLU A 76 -19.38 2.17 -4.77
C GLU A 76 -18.71 1.96 -3.40
N VAL A 77 -19.46 2.05 -2.29
CA VAL A 77 -18.92 1.81 -0.95
C VAL A 77 -18.34 0.40 -0.82
N VAL A 78 -19.09 -0.62 -1.26
CA VAL A 78 -18.63 -2.01 -1.25
C VAL A 78 -17.38 -2.18 -2.13
N PHE A 79 -17.36 -1.59 -3.32
CA PHE A 79 -16.21 -1.64 -4.20
C PHE A 79 -14.96 -1.00 -3.59
N GLN A 80 -15.11 0.18 -2.96
CA GLN A 80 -13.99 0.87 -2.31
C GLN A 80 -13.47 0.10 -1.09
N ALA A 81 -14.36 -0.53 -0.31
CA ALA A 81 -13.97 -1.39 0.80
C ALA A 81 -13.18 -2.62 0.33
N LEU A 82 -13.68 -3.32 -0.70
CA LEU A 82 -12.99 -4.46 -1.31
C LEU A 82 -11.63 -4.05 -1.89
N PHE A 83 -11.56 -2.88 -2.52
CA PHE A 83 -10.33 -2.34 -3.09
C PHE A 83 -9.28 -2.07 -2.01
N LEU A 84 -9.67 -1.44 -0.90
CA LEU A 84 -8.79 -1.22 0.25
C LEU A 84 -8.28 -2.56 0.81
N ILE A 85 -9.19 -3.50 1.10
CA ILE A 85 -8.84 -4.82 1.66
C ILE A 85 -7.86 -5.56 0.74
N ALA A 86 -8.12 -5.58 -0.57
CA ALA A 86 -7.25 -6.22 -1.54
C ALA A 86 -5.88 -5.55 -1.62
N ASN A 87 -5.83 -4.21 -1.53
CA ASN A 87 -4.57 -3.49 -1.50
C ASN A 87 -3.76 -3.83 -0.25
N VAL A 88 -4.39 -3.86 0.93
CA VAL A 88 -3.74 -4.29 2.17
C VAL A 88 -3.15 -5.70 2.03
N PHE A 89 -3.95 -6.63 1.51
CA PHE A 89 -3.52 -8.01 1.36
C PHE A 89 -2.33 -8.15 0.40
N LEU A 90 -2.37 -7.44 -0.74
CA LEU A 90 -1.28 -7.44 -1.71
C LEU A 90 -0.02 -6.76 -1.18
N LEU A 91 -0.16 -5.73 -0.33
CA LEU A 91 0.98 -5.12 0.35
C LEU A 91 1.67 -6.12 1.27
N LEU A 92 0.90 -6.80 2.12
CA LEU A 92 1.44 -7.80 3.06
C LEU A 92 2.13 -8.95 2.32
N LEU A 93 1.51 -9.46 1.25
CA LEU A 93 2.11 -10.49 0.40
C LEU A 93 3.41 -10.01 -0.25
N SER A 94 3.41 -8.80 -0.81
CA SER A 94 4.60 -8.23 -1.46
C SER A 94 5.72 -8.03 -0.44
N ALA A 95 5.42 -7.47 0.74
CA ALA A 95 6.38 -7.23 1.81
C ALA A 95 7.01 -8.55 2.28
N LYS A 96 6.20 -9.59 2.48
CA LYS A 96 6.69 -10.91 2.85
C LYS A 96 7.55 -11.53 1.76
N PHE A 97 7.15 -11.42 0.49
CA PHE A 97 7.90 -11.96 -0.63
C PHE A 97 9.26 -11.26 -0.81
N PHE A 98 9.28 -9.93 -0.82
CA PHE A 98 10.53 -9.17 -0.93
C PHE A 98 11.43 -9.39 0.27
N SER A 99 10.90 -9.38 1.49
CA SER A 99 11.68 -9.66 2.69
C SER A 99 12.30 -11.06 2.66
N TRP A 100 11.54 -12.08 2.25
CA TRP A 100 12.08 -13.45 2.09
C TRP A 100 13.16 -13.53 1.01
N LYS A 101 12.95 -12.87 -0.13
CA LYS A 101 13.95 -12.81 -1.22
C LYS A 101 15.25 -12.16 -0.73
N THR A 102 15.14 -11.01 -0.08
CA THR A 102 16.28 -10.28 0.50
C THR A 102 16.99 -11.13 1.55
N SER A 103 16.27 -11.80 2.44
CA SER A 103 16.86 -12.72 3.43
C SER A 103 17.67 -13.85 2.79
N ASN A 104 17.14 -14.48 1.73
CA ASN A 104 17.86 -15.53 1.01
C ASN A 104 19.12 -15.03 0.29
N GLU A 105 19.08 -13.82 -0.27
CA GLU A 105 20.25 -13.19 -0.92
C GLU A 105 21.35 -12.84 0.10
N LEU A 106 20.98 -12.66 1.36
CA LEU A 106 21.88 -12.30 2.46
C LEU A 106 22.38 -13.49 3.27
N ASN A 107 21.93 -14.71 2.95
CA ASN A 107 22.40 -15.93 3.59
C ASN A 107 23.92 -16.07 3.41
N GLY A 108 24.66 -15.82 4.50
CA GLY A 108 26.13 -15.86 4.54
C GLY A 108 26.81 -14.52 4.88
N ALA A 109 26.07 -13.41 4.89
CA ALA A 109 26.59 -12.09 5.30
C ALA A 109 26.28 -11.83 6.78
N THR A 110 27.31 -11.77 7.64
CA THR A 110 27.19 -11.47 9.08
C THR A 110 27.14 -9.97 9.39
N GLN A 111 26.80 -9.13 8.41
CA GLN A 111 26.81 -7.67 8.57
C GLN A 111 25.40 -7.12 8.80
N LEU A 112 25.32 -6.09 9.65
CA LEU A 112 24.14 -5.25 9.79
C LEU A 112 23.86 -4.59 8.43
N ILE A 113 22.69 -4.88 7.85
CA ILE A 113 22.31 -4.34 6.56
C ILE A 113 21.35 -3.20 6.78
N GLU A 114 21.68 -2.06 6.18
CA GLU A 114 20.82 -0.89 6.15
C GLU A 114 19.59 -1.21 5.30
N LEU A 115 18.42 -0.92 5.86
CA LEU A 115 17.15 -1.25 5.22
C LEU A 115 16.95 -0.31 4.04
N ASP A 116 17.14 -0.82 2.83
CA ASP A 116 17.05 -0.03 1.61
C ASP A 116 15.62 0.50 1.42
N THR A 117 15.47 1.82 1.61
CA THR A 117 14.21 2.54 1.41
C THR A 117 13.62 2.34 0.00
N GLN A 118 14.45 2.02 -0.99
CA GLN A 118 14.00 1.71 -2.35
C GLN A 118 13.26 0.37 -2.42
N GLN A 119 13.68 -0.67 -1.68
CA GLN A 119 12.97 -1.96 -1.64
C GLN A 119 11.60 -1.84 -0.98
N ILE A 120 11.51 -1.05 0.09
CA ILE A 120 10.25 -0.73 0.75
C ILE A 120 9.33 0.01 -0.23
N ALA A 121 9.82 1.07 -0.87
CA ALA A 121 9.04 1.84 -1.85
C ALA A 121 8.53 0.96 -3.00
N LEU A 122 9.38 0.05 -3.52
CA LEU A 122 9.01 -0.88 -4.58
C LEU A 122 7.89 -1.83 -4.14
N THR A 123 7.92 -2.29 -2.89
CA THR A 123 6.86 -3.12 -2.30
C THR A 123 5.50 -2.42 -2.37
N TYR A 124 5.45 -1.14 -1.99
CA TYR A 124 4.23 -0.32 -2.06
C TYR A 124 3.73 -0.12 -3.50
N VAL A 125 4.65 0.15 -4.43
CA VAL A 125 4.32 0.36 -5.84
C VAL A 125 3.77 -0.91 -6.48
N VAL A 126 4.43 -2.05 -6.27
CA VAL A 126 4.00 -3.35 -6.83
C VAL A 126 2.62 -3.73 -6.30
N ALA A 127 2.40 -3.65 -4.98
CA ALA A 127 1.11 -3.95 -4.38
C ALA A 127 -0.01 -3.04 -4.92
N SER A 128 0.28 -1.74 -5.01
CA SER A 128 -0.68 -0.74 -5.49
C SER A 128 -1.02 -0.90 -6.96
N LEU A 129 -0.03 -1.20 -7.81
CA LEU A 129 -0.26 -1.49 -9.23
C LEU A 129 -1.06 -2.78 -9.42
N ALA A 130 -0.70 -3.85 -8.71
CA ALA A 130 -1.42 -5.12 -8.78
C ALA A 130 -2.89 -4.96 -8.37
N ALA A 131 -3.15 -4.28 -7.24
CA ALA A 131 -4.51 -4.01 -6.76
C ALA A 131 -5.28 -3.15 -7.78
N PHE A 132 -4.63 -2.13 -8.33
CA PHE A 132 -5.26 -1.22 -9.28
C PHE A 132 -5.66 -1.94 -10.57
N ILE A 133 -4.77 -2.73 -11.16
CA ILE A 133 -5.03 -3.51 -12.38
C ILE A 133 -6.15 -4.52 -12.14
N LEU A 134 -6.09 -5.26 -11.03
CA LEU A 134 -7.12 -6.22 -10.65
C LEU A 134 -8.51 -5.54 -10.56
N PHE A 135 -8.58 -4.38 -9.90
CA PHE A 135 -9.84 -3.67 -9.71
C PHE A 135 -10.31 -2.91 -10.96
N ILE A 136 -9.42 -2.55 -11.90
CA ILE A 136 -9.82 -2.13 -13.25
C ILE A 136 -10.61 -3.25 -13.92
N VAL A 137 -10.09 -4.48 -13.88
CA VAL A 137 -10.74 -5.64 -14.51
C VAL A 137 -12.09 -5.94 -13.84
N ILE A 138 -12.13 -5.94 -12.51
CA ILE A 138 -13.37 -6.15 -11.75
C ILE A 138 -14.39 -5.05 -12.07
N ARG A 139 -13.98 -3.78 -12.07
CA ARG A 139 -14.85 -2.63 -12.39
C ARG A 139 -15.48 -2.77 -13.78
N LYS A 140 -14.71 -3.25 -14.77
CA LYS A 140 -15.23 -3.48 -16.13
C LYS A 140 -16.25 -4.62 -16.17
N LYS A 141 -16.03 -5.70 -15.41
CA LYS A 141 -16.94 -6.86 -15.35
C LYS A 141 -18.21 -6.61 -14.53
N TRP A 142 -18.15 -5.70 -13.55
CA TRP A 142 -19.28 -5.35 -12.67
C TRP A 142 -20.14 -4.19 -13.21
N ARG A 143 -19.86 -3.68 -14.41
CA ARG A 143 -20.72 -2.72 -15.11
C ARG A 143 -22.10 -3.31 -15.33
#